data_AF-A0A8S1EG11-F1
#
_entry.id   AF-A0A8S1EG11-F1
#
_cell.length_a   1.000
_cell.length_b   1.000
_cell.length_c   1.000
_cell.angle_alpha   90.00
_cell.angle_beta   90.00
_cell.angle_gamma   90.00
#
_symmetry.space_group_name_H-M   'P 1'
#
loop_
_entity.id
_entity.type
_entity.pdbx_description
1 polymer ?
#
loop_
_entity_poly.entity_id
_entity_poly.type
_entity_poly.pdbx_seq_one_letter_code
_entity_poly.pdbx_strand_id
1 'polypeptide(L)'
;MIFKKITIELDASISALICRGDEAGRGRVGINVPPYDSIIRGRMLHQPFLTFLLIGIAHASTNVVITYPENLLEKATEPKDVSHDKHSHLLLEEIEFDNLTTTTPSLLDEIILIDEANYKEEVSVNLTSCAIESWNQVHTDEIPNDDLHRHWVLKKAGRQNYLYATSPSLLAAFAFEKHIAVTLTAETYYGKTIYCRYYDCRRREIPNQFKTFVFPEATVYCGRRVGARYISVTETLEEKPEYSVPIVNRVNPVPKHYFTTCMATLYGDEPKFLQVADFIEYYKIQGATFSHVYLRNVSDYDRLILDDYVRTGDIELIKMHDHFWRDDFMWHHVQITDCHQRNINFAKWTAFIDIDERIEMKSPQLPYIVDLLDTVTDPNIANLHFRIQWVQKLYDTPARYINDSQLIDEMIFRKYTNTSRVGGYWKQPKCIVRPEMIGSMSIHAPHVAYRGIKRTLVNETVGIVRHYRNVKQRVFKGALKRMLDEGPFTETHIEPNLEKLLTEKILERVKWVYEIVDVTCEQKQMIYQKHAGLNATCWLEEMAKNESMAHNFIS
;
A
#
# COMPACT_ATOMS: atom_id res chain seq x y z
N MET A 1 53.46 -4.05 -8.31
CA MET A 1 52.04 -3.92 -7.92
C MET A 1 51.56 -5.25 -7.38
N ILE A 2 50.94 -5.21 -6.21
CA ILE A 2 50.57 -6.35 -5.38
C ILE A 2 49.29 -7.01 -5.94
N PHE A 3 49.31 -8.31 -6.19
CA PHE A 3 48.11 -9.11 -6.43
C PHE A 3 47.47 -9.47 -5.09
N LYS A 4 46.20 -9.09 -4.88
CA LYS A 4 45.35 -9.68 -3.83
C LYS A 4 44.38 -10.67 -4.47
N LYS A 5 44.51 -11.92 -4.05
CA LYS A 5 43.61 -13.04 -4.33
C LYS A 5 42.39 -12.88 -3.42
N ILE A 6 41.19 -12.76 -3.99
CA ILE A 6 39.94 -12.88 -3.24
C ILE A 6 39.36 -14.26 -3.62
N THR A 7 39.24 -15.13 -2.62
CA THR A 7 38.52 -16.40 -2.73
C THR A 7 37.08 -16.14 -2.30
N ILE A 8 36.11 -16.42 -3.17
CA ILE A 8 34.68 -16.42 -2.82
C ILE A 8 34.23 -17.87 -2.91
N GLU A 9 33.83 -18.46 -1.78
CA GLU A 9 33.07 -19.70 -1.75
C GLU A 9 31.60 -19.41 -2.11
N LEU A 10 31.10 -20.04 -3.17
CA LEU A 10 29.69 -20.07 -3.51
C LEU A 10 29.13 -21.42 -3.07
N ASP A 11 28.21 -21.41 -2.11
CA ASP A 11 27.42 -22.58 -1.75
C ASP A 11 26.26 -22.74 -2.74
N ALA A 12 26.28 -23.83 -3.50
CA ALA A 12 25.29 -24.15 -4.51
C ALA A 12 24.32 -25.19 -3.95
N SER A 13 23.11 -24.77 -3.60
CA SER A 13 21.95 -25.66 -3.52
C SER A 13 20.94 -25.28 -4.61
N ILE A 14 21.12 -25.92 -5.76
CA ILE A 14 20.14 -25.98 -6.85
C ILE A 14 19.07 -26.98 -6.42
N SER A 15 17.83 -26.53 -6.23
CA SER A 15 16.65 -27.41 -6.29
C SER A 15 16.03 -27.31 -7.67
N ALA A 16 15.90 -28.48 -8.29
CA ALA A 16 15.47 -28.72 -9.65
C ALA A 16 14.08 -28.15 -9.95
N LEU A 17 14.01 -27.48 -11.09
CA LEU A 17 12.79 -27.09 -11.80
C LEU A 17 12.14 -28.37 -12.35
N ILE A 18 11.13 -28.92 -11.68
CA ILE A 18 10.24 -29.93 -12.28
C ILE A 18 9.10 -29.18 -12.97
N CYS A 19 9.27 -28.95 -14.26
CA CYS A 19 8.17 -28.78 -15.19
C CYS A 19 7.45 -30.13 -15.33
N ARG A 20 6.24 -30.25 -14.79
CA ARG A 20 5.22 -31.16 -15.32
C ARG A 20 4.06 -30.32 -15.81
N GLY A 21 4.08 -30.04 -17.12
CA GLY A 21 2.87 -29.84 -17.87
C GLY A 21 2.37 -31.21 -18.31
N ASP A 22 1.13 -31.54 -17.94
CA ASP A 22 0.35 -32.54 -18.66
C ASP A 22 -0.56 -31.78 -19.63
N GLU A 23 -0.28 -31.91 -20.93
CA GLU A 23 -1.28 -31.81 -21.98
C GLU A 23 -1.67 -33.22 -22.40
N ALA A 24 -2.97 -33.49 -22.43
CA ALA A 24 -3.54 -34.62 -23.15
C ALA A 24 -4.26 -34.08 -24.40
N GLY A 25 -3.83 -34.52 -25.59
CA GLY A 25 -4.38 -34.03 -26.85
C GLY A 25 -3.98 -34.80 -28.13
N ARG A 26 -4.34 -36.10 -28.20
CA ARG A 26 -4.63 -36.92 -29.41
C ARG A 26 -3.49 -37.41 -30.34
N GLY A 27 -3.37 -38.74 -30.38
CA GLY A 27 -2.93 -39.54 -31.53
C GLY A 27 -3.16 -41.04 -31.25
N ARG A 28 -4.07 -41.68 -31.99
CA ARG A 28 -4.49 -43.10 -31.84
C ARG A 28 -3.37 -44.07 -32.23
N VAL A 29 -3.31 -45.24 -31.58
CA VAL A 29 -3.47 -46.63 -32.12
C VAL A 29 -3.33 -47.57 -30.89
N GLY A 30 -4.39 -48.25 -30.44
CA GLY A 30 -4.59 -49.71 -30.55
C GLY A 30 -3.69 -50.51 -29.59
N ILE A 31 -4.11 -51.37 -28.65
CA ILE A 31 -5.01 -52.53 -28.74
C ILE A 31 -5.22 -53.12 -27.30
N ASN A 32 -6.43 -53.62 -27.02
CA ASN A 32 -6.92 -54.64 -26.04
C ASN A 32 -6.63 -54.61 -24.51
N VAL A 33 -7.67 -54.27 -23.70
CA VAL A 33 -8.63 -55.19 -22.98
C VAL A 33 -8.03 -56.38 -22.18
N PRO A 34 -8.55 -56.81 -20.99
CA PRO A 34 -9.23 -56.14 -19.86
C PRO A 34 -8.81 -56.74 -18.46
N PRO A 35 -9.66 -56.87 -17.40
CA PRO A 35 -9.41 -56.25 -16.08
C PRO A 35 -9.24 -57.28 -14.93
N TYR A 36 -9.09 -56.86 -13.67
CA TYR A 36 -9.86 -57.40 -12.53
C TYR A 36 -9.59 -56.67 -11.19
N ASP A 37 -10.67 -56.69 -10.42
CA ASP A 37 -11.07 -56.19 -9.10
C ASP A 37 -10.13 -56.16 -7.88
N SER A 38 -10.69 -55.46 -6.87
CA SER A 38 -10.72 -55.71 -5.42
C SER A 38 -9.72 -54.92 -4.57
N ILE A 39 -10.18 -53.94 -3.77
CA ILE A 39 -10.79 -54.06 -2.43
C ILE A 39 -9.87 -54.78 -1.45
N ILE A 40 -9.38 -54.08 -0.41
CA ILE A 40 -9.56 -54.43 1.01
C ILE A 40 -8.94 -53.35 1.92
N ARG A 41 -9.68 -53.09 2.99
CA ARG A 41 -9.41 -52.25 4.16
C ARG A 41 -8.30 -52.87 5.04
N GLY A 42 -7.56 -52.05 5.78
CA GLY A 42 -6.75 -52.58 6.89
C GLY A 42 -6.13 -51.49 7.76
N ARG A 43 -6.60 -51.40 9.00
CA ARG A 43 -6.23 -50.44 10.02
C ARG A 43 -5.02 -50.93 10.84
N MET A 44 -4.35 -49.96 11.44
CA MET A 44 -3.79 -49.96 12.81
C MET A 44 -2.41 -50.56 13.12
N LEU A 45 -1.61 -49.66 13.71
CA LEU A 45 -0.90 -49.74 15.00
C LEU A 45 0.60 -50.14 15.04
N HIS A 46 1.28 -49.32 15.84
CA HIS A 46 2.48 -49.53 16.65
C HIS A 46 3.89 -49.32 16.05
N GLN A 47 4.52 -48.23 16.53
CA GLN A 47 5.94 -48.08 16.90
C GLN A 47 6.45 -49.28 17.76
N PRO A 48 7.76 -49.50 18.08
CA PRO A 48 8.86 -48.50 18.26
C PRO A 48 10.30 -48.98 17.90
N PHE A 49 11.29 -48.14 18.28
CA PHE A 49 12.71 -48.39 18.62
C PHE A 49 13.87 -47.96 17.67
N LEU A 50 14.62 -46.97 18.18
CA LEU A 50 16.08 -46.79 18.27
C LEU A 50 16.99 -47.22 17.11
N THR A 51 17.84 -46.31 16.61
CA THR A 51 19.30 -46.26 16.93
C THR A 51 20.02 -45.10 16.22
N PHE A 52 20.99 -44.52 16.93
CA PHE A 52 22.03 -43.62 16.42
C PHE A 52 23.08 -44.41 15.62
N LEU A 53 23.54 -43.89 14.49
CA LEU A 53 24.86 -44.21 13.93
C LEU A 53 25.46 -42.99 13.20
N LEU A 54 26.63 -42.56 13.66
CA LEU A 54 27.54 -41.58 13.05
C LEU A 54 28.47 -42.33 12.10
N ILE A 55 28.52 -41.99 10.81
CA ILE A 55 29.68 -42.22 9.92
C ILE A 55 29.77 -41.06 8.91
N GLY A 56 30.94 -40.42 8.86
CA GLY A 56 31.28 -39.34 7.93
C GLY A 56 31.64 -39.82 6.53
N ILE A 57 31.55 -38.92 5.54
CA ILE A 57 31.99 -39.16 4.17
C ILE A 57 32.86 -37.98 3.69
N ALA A 58 34.00 -38.35 3.13
CA ALA A 58 35.02 -37.48 2.55
C ALA A 58 34.60 -36.87 1.20
N HIS A 59 35.13 -35.68 0.91
CA HIS A 59 34.92 -34.95 -0.34
C HIS A 59 35.91 -35.41 -1.43
N ALA A 60 35.40 -35.63 -2.65
CA ALA A 60 36.19 -35.69 -3.87
C ALA A 60 35.57 -34.72 -4.89
N SER A 61 36.36 -33.75 -5.36
CA SER A 61 35.97 -32.73 -6.34
C SER A 61 36.42 -33.13 -7.74
N THR A 62 35.50 -33.13 -8.71
CA THR A 62 35.80 -33.21 -10.15
C THR A 62 35.41 -31.91 -10.85
N ASN A 63 36.32 -31.40 -11.68
CA ASN A 63 36.13 -30.18 -12.47
C ASN A 63 35.39 -30.50 -13.78
N VAL A 64 34.38 -29.72 -14.13
CA VAL A 64 33.76 -29.73 -15.46
C VAL A 64 33.93 -28.35 -16.08
N VAL A 65 34.56 -28.31 -17.25
CA VAL A 65 34.73 -27.12 -18.10
C VAL A 65 33.65 -27.17 -19.18
N ILE A 66 32.90 -26.07 -19.37
CA ILE A 66 31.95 -25.92 -20.47
C ILE A 66 32.34 -24.69 -21.28
N THR A 67 32.60 -24.89 -22.57
CA THR A 67 32.83 -23.88 -23.60
C THR A 67 31.53 -23.60 -24.37
N TYR A 68 31.32 -22.35 -24.79
CA TYR A 68 30.21 -21.94 -25.66
C TYR A 68 30.70 -21.54 -27.06
N PRO A 69 29.95 -21.84 -28.14
CA PRO A 69 30.27 -21.40 -29.49
C PRO A 69 29.78 -19.97 -29.78
N GLU A 70 30.52 -19.29 -30.66
CA GLU A 70 30.28 -17.93 -31.17
C GLU A 70 29.16 -17.82 -32.21
N ASN A 71 28.60 -16.60 -32.27
CA ASN A 71 27.99 -15.88 -33.39
C ASN A 71 26.59 -16.26 -33.92
N LEU A 72 25.69 -15.26 -33.86
CA LEU A 72 24.98 -14.70 -35.02
C LEU A 72 24.48 -13.27 -34.71
N LEU A 73 25.02 -12.31 -35.47
CA LEU A 73 24.62 -10.89 -35.56
C LEU A 73 23.40 -10.71 -36.49
N GLU A 74 22.55 -9.71 -36.22
CA GLU A 74 22.25 -8.56 -37.12
C GLU A 74 21.14 -7.66 -36.51
N LYS A 75 21.48 -6.43 -36.11
CA LYS A 75 21.28 -5.12 -36.80
C LYS A 75 19.93 -4.43 -36.51
N ALA A 76 20.00 -3.37 -35.71
CA ALA A 76 19.26 -2.13 -35.95
C ALA A 76 20.15 -0.95 -35.49
N THR A 77 20.15 0.11 -36.29
CA THR A 77 21.17 1.13 -36.48
C THR A 77 21.07 2.32 -35.51
N GLU A 78 22.23 2.85 -35.10
CA GLU A 78 22.39 4.22 -34.58
C GLU A 78 22.13 5.27 -35.69
N PRO A 79 21.85 6.52 -35.28
CA PRO A 79 22.81 7.57 -35.60
C PRO A 79 23.23 8.45 -34.40
N LYS A 80 24.56 8.67 -34.32
CA LYS A 80 25.27 9.83 -33.75
C LYS A 80 24.97 11.08 -34.60
N ASP A 81 25.07 12.35 -34.21
CA ASP A 81 25.61 13.17 -33.10
C ASP A 81 24.61 14.37 -32.96
N VAL A 82 24.52 15.18 -31.91
CA VAL A 82 25.41 16.33 -31.61
C VAL A 82 25.05 16.92 -30.22
N SER A 83 26.08 17.46 -29.59
CA SER A 83 26.22 18.18 -28.31
C SER A 83 25.19 19.27 -27.94
N HIS A 84 24.91 19.46 -26.64
CA HIS A 84 25.62 20.40 -25.74
C HIS A 84 24.97 20.47 -24.34
N ASP A 85 25.82 20.75 -23.36
CA ASP A 85 25.63 21.25 -22.00
C ASP A 85 24.28 21.90 -21.63
N LYS A 86 23.77 21.53 -20.44
CA LYS A 86 23.70 22.43 -19.26
C LYS A 86 23.16 21.67 -18.03
N HIS A 87 24.06 21.27 -17.16
CA HIS A 87 23.75 21.02 -15.75
C HIS A 87 23.69 22.36 -15.01
N SER A 88 22.52 22.72 -14.47
CA SER A 88 22.39 23.82 -13.52
C SER A 88 22.81 23.34 -12.13
N HIS A 89 24.05 23.65 -11.77
CA HIS A 89 24.50 23.71 -10.39
C HIS A 89 23.97 25.01 -9.76
N LEU A 90 23.19 24.90 -8.68
CA LEU A 90 22.90 26.01 -7.78
C LEU A 90 24.13 26.23 -6.90
N LEU A 91 24.86 27.31 -7.18
CA LEU A 91 25.87 27.89 -6.30
C LEU A 91 25.13 28.65 -5.18
N LEU A 92 25.46 28.31 -3.94
CA LEU A 92 25.21 29.15 -2.78
C LEU A 92 26.27 30.26 -2.80
N GLU A 93 25.88 31.48 -3.14
CA GLU A 93 26.70 32.67 -2.86
C GLU A 93 26.48 33.11 -1.42
N GLU A 94 27.58 33.20 -0.66
CA GLU A 94 27.65 33.86 0.63
C GLU A 94 27.42 35.36 0.43
N ILE A 95 26.41 35.91 1.11
CA ILE A 95 26.23 37.37 1.20
C ILE A 95 26.85 37.83 2.53
N GLU A 96 27.98 38.52 2.43
CA GLU A 96 28.56 39.32 3.51
C GLU A 96 27.63 40.49 3.84
N PHE A 97 27.23 40.58 5.11
CA PHE A 97 26.52 41.74 5.65
C PHE A 97 27.54 42.72 6.22
N ASP A 98 27.91 43.72 5.42
CA ASP A 98 28.60 44.91 5.91
C ASP A 98 27.74 46.17 5.68
N ASN A 99 27.46 46.85 6.80
CA ASN A 99 27.12 48.27 6.96
C ASN A 99 26.10 48.92 6.01
N LEU A 100 24.85 49.06 6.48
CA LEU A 100 24.07 50.27 6.18
C LEU A 100 23.44 50.87 7.45
N THR A 101 23.89 52.09 7.73
CA THR A 101 23.45 53.00 8.76
C THR A 101 22.13 53.70 8.38
N THR A 102 21.13 53.52 9.26
CA THR A 102 20.11 54.49 9.71
C THR A 102 19.20 55.29 8.74
N THR A 103 17.90 55.29 9.13
CA THR A 103 16.79 56.27 8.92
C THR A 103 15.86 55.99 7.72
N THR A 104 14.53 55.82 7.81
CA THR A 104 13.52 56.06 8.87
C THR A 104 12.29 55.14 8.66
N PRO A 105 11.48 54.85 9.70
CA PRO A 105 10.42 53.84 9.72
C PRO A 105 9.01 54.42 9.54
N SER A 106 8.14 53.75 8.77
CA SER A 106 6.68 53.80 8.95
C SER A 106 5.97 52.76 8.06
N LEU A 107 5.57 51.63 8.64
CA LEU A 107 4.33 50.90 8.29
C LEU A 107 4.09 49.65 9.16
N LEU A 108 5.00 49.29 10.08
CA LEU A 108 4.87 48.09 10.92
C LEU A 108 4.21 48.33 12.29
N ASP A 109 3.97 49.58 12.69
CA ASP A 109 3.56 49.92 14.06
C ASP A 109 2.03 49.98 14.28
N GLU A 110 1.21 49.56 13.32
CA GLU A 110 -0.26 49.70 13.41
C GLU A 110 -1.06 48.39 13.61
N ILE A 111 -0.41 47.24 13.89
CA ILE A 111 -1.12 45.95 14.08
C ILE A 111 -0.89 45.30 15.46
N ILE A 112 -0.12 45.89 16.37
CA ILE A 112 0.06 45.32 17.71
C ILE A 112 -0.34 46.33 18.77
N LEU A 113 -1.61 46.33 19.16
CA LEU A 113 -2.11 46.86 20.43
C LEU A 113 -3.62 46.57 20.52
N ILE A 114 -4.00 45.38 21.01
CA ILE A 114 -5.08 45.02 21.99
C ILE A 114 -4.93 43.48 22.13
N ASP A 115 -4.32 42.86 23.14
CA ASP A 115 -4.84 42.71 24.52
C ASP A 115 -3.76 42.01 25.38
N GLU A 116 -2.75 42.75 25.88
CA GLU A 116 -1.78 42.25 26.88
C GLU A 116 -2.25 42.62 28.29
N ALA A 117 -3.31 41.97 28.77
CA ALA A 117 -3.73 42.09 30.17
C ALA A 117 -4.34 40.80 30.73
N ASN A 118 -3.65 39.66 30.61
CA ASN A 118 -3.65 38.55 31.59
C ASN A 118 -2.94 37.31 31.05
N TYR A 119 -1.62 37.23 31.17
CA TYR A 119 -0.94 35.93 31.32
C TYR A 119 0.45 36.12 31.95
N LYS A 120 0.50 36.28 33.27
CA LYS A 120 1.74 36.04 34.01
C LYS A 120 1.84 34.55 34.32
N GLU A 121 2.49 33.83 33.41
CA GLU A 121 3.31 32.68 33.78
C GLU A 121 4.41 32.55 32.71
N GLU A 122 5.51 33.26 32.91
CA GLU A 122 6.75 33.03 32.15
C GLU A 122 7.30 31.66 32.56
N VAL A 123 6.82 30.61 31.89
CA VAL A 123 7.54 29.34 31.86
C VAL A 123 8.73 29.55 30.94
N SER A 124 9.92 29.74 31.52
CA SER A 124 11.18 29.67 30.80
C SER A 124 11.35 28.25 30.24
N VAL A 125 10.80 27.97 29.06
CA VAL A 125 10.99 26.68 28.38
C VAL A 125 12.44 26.66 27.90
N ASN A 126 13.27 25.86 28.56
CA ASN A 126 14.64 25.64 28.16
C ASN A 126 14.67 24.93 26.80
N LEU A 127 14.74 25.70 25.71
CA LEU A 127 14.72 25.24 24.30
C LEU A 127 15.90 24.32 23.91
N THR A 128 16.79 24.00 24.85
CA THR A 128 17.93 23.10 24.62
C THR A 128 17.62 21.62 24.81
N SER A 129 16.53 21.27 25.50
CA SER A 129 16.10 19.89 25.74
C SER A 129 14.85 19.52 24.92
N CYS A 130 14.80 18.28 24.44
CA CYS A 130 13.62 17.77 23.75
C CYS A 130 12.42 17.77 24.70
N ALA A 131 11.36 18.50 24.38
CA ALA A 131 10.10 18.37 25.09
C ALA A 131 9.54 16.94 24.91
N ILE A 132 9.28 16.28 26.03
CA ILE A 132 8.75 14.91 26.07
C ILE A 132 7.30 14.97 26.54
N GLU A 133 6.36 14.68 25.64
CA GLU A 133 4.94 14.62 26.01
C GLU A 133 4.67 13.48 26.99
N SER A 134 3.62 13.64 27.79
CA SER A 134 3.18 12.64 28.79
C SER A 134 3.02 11.24 28.20
N TRP A 135 2.43 11.12 27.01
CA TRP A 135 2.26 9.82 26.35
C TRP A 135 3.60 9.14 26.05
N ASN A 136 4.68 9.90 25.90
CA ASN A 136 6.01 9.44 25.53
C ASN A 136 7.00 9.35 26.71
N GLN A 137 6.52 9.52 27.95
CA GLN A 137 7.27 9.30 29.19
C GLN A 137 7.15 7.84 29.65
N VAL A 138 7.28 6.89 28.72
CA VAL A 138 7.06 5.46 28.99
C VAL A 138 8.26 4.66 28.49
N HIS A 139 8.75 3.76 29.35
CA HIS A 139 9.75 2.76 29.03
C HIS A 139 9.13 1.36 29.18
N THR A 140 9.35 0.48 28.22
CA THR A 140 8.91 -0.92 28.31
C THR A 140 9.95 -1.88 27.75
N ASP A 141 10.10 -3.03 28.39
CA ASP A 141 10.94 -4.14 27.93
C ASP A 141 10.13 -5.42 27.67
N GLU A 142 8.79 -5.34 27.74
CA GLU A 142 7.88 -6.44 27.46
C GLU A 142 6.95 -6.09 26.29
N ILE A 143 6.74 -7.07 25.41
CA ILE A 143 5.80 -6.97 24.28
C ILE A 143 4.51 -7.72 24.62
N PRO A 144 3.33 -7.11 24.46
CA PRO A 144 2.07 -7.82 24.64
C PRO A 144 1.96 -9.04 23.72
N ASN A 145 1.60 -10.19 24.27
CA ASN A 145 1.44 -11.46 23.56
C ASN A 145 2.74 -12.02 22.91
N ASP A 146 3.93 -11.64 23.39
CA ASP A 146 5.22 -12.11 22.83
C ASP A 146 5.28 -13.65 22.67
N ASP A 147 4.90 -14.41 23.70
CA ASP A 147 4.86 -15.88 23.65
C ASP A 147 3.94 -16.42 22.55
N LEU A 148 2.79 -15.77 22.36
CA LEU A 148 1.84 -16.17 21.32
C LEU A 148 2.37 -15.82 19.92
N HIS A 149 3.02 -14.67 19.76
CA HIS A 149 3.70 -14.29 18.52
C HIS A 149 4.82 -15.28 18.18
N ARG A 150 5.66 -15.66 19.16
CA ARG A 150 6.68 -16.71 18.98
C ARG A 150 6.07 -18.04 18.54
N HIS A 151 4.99 -18.45 19.18
CA HIS A 151 4.25 -19.66 18.81
C HIS A 151 3.72 -19.59 17.37
N TRP A 152 3.21 -18.45 16.94
CA TRP A 152 2.76 -18.25 15.56
C TRP A 152 3.91 -18.27 14.55
N VAL A 153 5.07 -17.69 14.88
CA VAL A 153 6.30 -17.81 14.06
C VAL A 153 6.74 -19.26 13.92
N LEU A 154 6.77 -20.03 15.01
CA LEU A 154 7.13 -21.46 14.98
C LEU A 154 6.17 -22.28 14.10
N LYS A 155 4.89 -21.88 14.04
CA LYS A 155 3.89 -22.48 13.16
C LYS A 155 3.88 -21.91 11.73
N LYS A 156 4.77 -20.95 11.42
CA LYS A 156 4.82 -20.22 10.14
C LYS A 156 3.48 -19.57 9.79
N ALA A 157 2.73 -19.12 10.79
CA ALA A 157 1.43 -18.49 10.59
C ALA A 157 1.58 -17.13 9.91
N GLY A 158 0.89 -16.94 8.78
CA GLY A 158 0.92 -15.69 8.02
C GLY A 158 2.25 -15.39 7.33
N ARG A 159 3.14 -16.39 7.17
CA ARG A 159 4.38 -16.23 6.39
C ARG A 159 4.05 -16.26 4.90
N GLN A 160 4.39 -15.21 4.17
CA GLN A 160 4.52 -15.23 2.72
C GLN A 160 6.01 -15.32 2.36
N ASN A 161 6.31 -15.62 1.10
CA ASN A 161 7.68 -15.65 0.58
C ASN A 161 7.70 -14.93 -0.78
N TYR A 162 7.05 -13.77 -0.87
CA TYR A 162 6.87 -13.06 -2.13
C TYR A 162 7.96 -12.02 -2.35
N LEU A 163 8.30 -11.22 -1.33
CA LEU A 163 9.31 -10.18 -1.42
C LEU A 163 10.66 -10.63 -0.89
N TYR A 164 11.71 -10.39 -1.69
CA TYR A 164 13.12 -10.57 -1.30
C TYR A 164 13.79 -9.23 -1.02
N ALA A 165 14.35 -9.06 0.18
CA ALA A 165 15.16 -7.90 0.53
C ALA A 165 16.40 -8.32 1.33
N THR A 166 17.48 -7.56 1.14
CA THR A 166 18.79 -7.80 1.75
C THR A 166 19.07 -6.95 2.99
N SER A 167 18.24 -5.93 3.26
CA SER A 167 18.23 -5.15 4.51
C SER A 167 16.80 -4.88 4.96
N PRO A 168 16.58 -4.64 6.27
CA PRO A 168 15.27 -4.24 6.78
C PRO A 168 15.03 -2.74 6.53
N SER A 169 14.33 -2.40 5.45
CA SER A 169 13.84 -1.03 5.20
C SER A 169 12.51 -0.75 5.90
N LEU A 170 12.31 0.49 6.36
CA LEU A 170 11.14 0.89 7.16
C LEU A 170 10.10 1.66 6.32
N LEU A 171 8.83 1.49 6.69
CA LEU A 171 7.69 2.22 6.11
C LEU A 171 7.07 3.20 7.11
N ALA A 172 6.70 2.73 8.31
CA ALA A 172 6.10 3.57 9.33
C ALA A 172 6.32 3.02 10.75
N ALA A 173 5.98 3.82 11.77
CA ALA A 173 6.00 3.40 13.16
C ALA A 173 4.86 4.01 13.99
N PHE A 174 4.27 3.21 14.88
CA PHE A 174 3.10 3.56 15.68
C PHE A 174 3.32 3.20 17.15
N ALA A 175 3.26 4.19 18.06
CA ALA A 175 3.34 3.97 19.50
C ALA A 175 1.98 3.63 20.09
N PHE A 176 1.85 2.42 20.62
CA PHE A 176 0.74 1.99 21.46
C PHE A 176 1.13 2.12 22.95
N GLU A 177 0.20 1.80 23.84
CA GLU A 177 0.39 1.93 25.29
C GLU A 177 1.70 1.28 25.77
N LYS A 178 1.95 0.03 25.35
CA LYS A 178 3.05 -0.81 25.86
C LYS A 178 4.19 -1.06 24.87
N HIS A 179 4.03 -0.72 23.60
CA HIS A 179 5.02 -1.06 22.55
C HIS A 179 4.93 -0.09 21.37
N ILE A 180 5.89 -0.17 20.46
CA ILE A 180 5.88 0.50 19.16
C ILE A 180 5.81 -0.57 18.08
N ALA A 181 4.82 -0.50 17.19
CA ALA A 181 4.79 -1.32 15.99
C ALA A 181 5.53 -0.58 14.87
N VAL A 182 6.54 -1.22 14.28
CA VAL A 182 7.30 -0.71 13.14
C VAL A 182 6.99 -1.56 11.93
N THR A 183 6.49 -0.96 10.87
CA THR A 183 6.20 -1.64 9.61
C THR A 183 7.41 -1.52 8.71
N LEU A 184 7.79 -2.64 8.10
CA LEU A 184 8.91 -2.75 7.20
C LEU A 184 8.42 -2.75 5.76
N THR A 185 9.28 -2.40 4.82
CA THR A 185 9.04 -2.67 3.41
C THR A 185 9.49 -4.08 3.01
N ALA A 186 10.13 -4.86 3.88
CA ALA A 186 10.70 -6.18 3.58
C ALA A 186 9.96 -7.36 4.25
N GLU A 187 9.72 -8.45 3.49
CA GLU A 187 9.06 -9.70 3.99
C GLU A 187 10.05 -10.80 4.39
N THR A 188 11.27 -10.82 3.83
CA THR A 188 12.31 -11.87 4.08
C THR A 188 12.75 -12.03 5.52
N TYR A 189 12.38 -11.06 6.35
CA TYR A 189 12.77 -10.99 7.73
C TYR A 189 11.83 -11.74 8.66
N TYR A 190 10.75 -12.36 8.16
CA TYR A 190 9.81 -13.13 8.98
C TYR A 190 10.53 -14.06 9.98
N GLY A 191 10.27 -13.86 11.28
CA GLY A 191 10.86 -14.63 12.37
C GLY A 191 12.35 -14.38 12.65
N LYS A 192 13.04 -13.56 11.84
CA LYS A 192 14.44 -13.16 12.12
C LYS A 192 14.49 -12.26 13.33
N THR A 193 15.60 -12.36 14.05
CA THR A 193 15.95 -11.44 15.14
C THR A 193 16.38 -10.09 14.57
N ILE A 194 15.92 -9.01 15.19
CA ILE A 194 16.28 -7.63 14.83
C ILE A 194 16.45 -6.79 16.11
N TYR A 195 17.09 -5.63 15.97
CA TYR A 195 17.32 -4.66 17.05
C TYR A 195 16.64 -3.33 16.73
N CYS A 196 15.77 -2.85 17.62
CA CYS A 196 15.15 -1.54 17.52
C CYS A 196 16.13 -0.45 18.00
N ARG A 197 16.29 0.61 17.20
CA ARG A 197 17.18 1.74 17.41
C ARG A 197 16.34 3.00 17.57
N TYR A 198 16.49 3.72 18.68
CA TYR A 198 15.59 4.83 19.04
C TYR A 198 16.31 6.16 18.91
N TYR A 199 15.59 7.21 18.53
CA TYR A 199 16.18 8.54 18.37
C TYR A 199 15.30 9.61 19.00
N ASP A 200 15.95 10.60 19.63
CA ASP A 200 15.28 11.76 20.22
C ASP A 200 14.78 12.76 19.15
N CYS A 201 14.19 13.87 19.59
CA CYS A 201 13.71 14.93 18.69
C CYS A 201 14.81 15.58 17.84
N ARG A 202 16.08 15.46 18.26
CA ARG A 202 17.26 15.96 17.55
C ARG A 202 17.94 14.87 16.71
N ARG A 203 17.25 13.73 16.52
CA ARG A 203 17.76 12.53 15.83
C ARG A 203 19.05 11.97 16.43
N ARG A 204 19.30 12.18 17.72
CA ARG A 204 20.40 11.53 18.44
C ARG A 204 19.93 10.18 18.94
N GLU A 205 20.76 9.16 18.75
CA GLU A 205 20.43 7.81 19.19
C GLU A 205 20.31 7.76 20.72
N ILE A 206 19.19 7.24 21.19
CA ILE A 206 18.94 6.96 22.60
C ILE A 206 19.54 5.57 22.88
N PRO A 207 20.43 5.43 23.89
CA PRO A 207 20.95 4.13 24.31
C PRO A 207 19.83 3.15 24.71
N ASN A 208 20.15 1.88 24.90
CA ASN A 208 19.20 0.80 25.24
C ASN A 208 18.39 0.34 24.01
N GLN A 209 19.08 -0.24 23.04
CA GLN A 209 18.46 -0.93 21.91
C GLN A 209 17.62 -2.11 22.41
N PHE A 210 16.55 -2.43 21.69
CA PHE A 210 15.63 -3.50 22.06
C PHE A 210 15.72 -4.67 21.08
N LYS A 211 16.07 -5.85 21.57
CA LYS A 211 16.15 -7.07 20.75
C LYS A 211 14.77 -7.73 20.65
N THR A 212 14.31 -8.00 19.43
CA THR A 212 13.02 -8.64 19.17
C THR A 212 13.10 -9.47 17.88
N PHE A 213 11.96 -9.86 17.32
CA PHE A 213 11.86 -10.57 16.05
C PHE A 213 10.74 -10.00 15.18
N VAL A 214 10.78 -10.30 13.88
CA VAL A 214 9.76 -9.83 12.93
C VAL A 214 8.54 -10.75 12.96
N PHE A 215 7.41 -10.21 13.42
CA PHE A 215 6.09 -10.81 13.35
C PHE A 215 5.00 -9.73 13.53
N PRO A 216 3.88 -9.76 12.79
CA PRO A 216 3.62 -10.57 11.58
C PRO A 216 4.60 -10.24 10.45
N GLU A 217 4.38 -10.78 9.25
CA GLU A 217 5.21 -10.46 8.09
C GLU A 217 5.35 -8.95 7.88
N ALA A 218 6.60 -8.46 7.78
CA ALA A 218 6.95 -7.05 7.65
C ALA A 218 6.50 -6.15 8.83
N THR A 219 6.36 -6.69 10.05
CA THR A 219 6.15 -5.88 11.27
C THR A 219 7.07 -6.30 12.39
N VAL A 220 7.52 -5.32 13.15
CA VAL A 220 8.36 -5.47 14.33
C VAL A 220 7.67 -4.82 15.51
N TYR A 221 7.58 -5.51 16.63
CA TYR A 221 7.13 -4.94 17.90
C TYR A 221 8.34 -4.61 18.78
N CYS A 222 8.56 -3.31 19.01
CA CYS A 222 9.63 -2.75 19.81
C CYS A 222 9.13 -2.29 21.18
N GLY A 223 9.98 -2.39 22.21
CA GLY A 223 9.75 -1.73 23.49
C GLY A 223 9.68 -0.21 23.35
N ARG A 224 9.18 0.48 24.38
CA ARG A 224 9.13 1.94 24.41
C ARG A 224 10.38 2.50 25.06
N ARG A 225 10.85 3.67 24.61
CA ARG A 225 11.94 4.44 25.22
C ARG A 225 11.47 5.87 25.45
N VAL A 226 11.74 6.39 26.65
CA VAL A 226 11.35 7.74 27.03
C VAL A 226 11.94 8.76 26.05
N GLY A 227 11.09 9.61 25.48
CA GLY A 227 11.52 10.67 24.57
C GLY A 227 11.87 10.22 23.14
N ALA A 228 11.67 8.95 22.78
CA ALA A 228 11.86 8.48 21.41
C ALA A 228 10.84 9.14 20.47
N ARG A 229 11.34 9.84 19.45
CA ARG A 229 10.55 10.50 18.40
C ARG A 229 10.66 9.81 17.05
N TYR A 230 11.79 9.16 16.81
CA TYR A 230 12.02 8.36 15.62
C TYR A 230 12.56 6.98 16.00
N ILE A 231 12.38 6.03 15.10
CA ILE A 231 12.85 4.66 15.28
C ILE A 231 13.42 4.12 13.97
N SER A 232 14.45 3.28 14.09
CA SER A 232 15.01 2.46 13.01
C SER A 232 15.17 1.02 13.50
N VAL A 233 15.51 0.10 12.61
CA VAL A 233 15.79 -1.30 12.95
C VAL A 233 17.06 -1.78 12.26
N THR A 234 17.78 -2.71 12.88
CA THR A 234 18.98 -3.34 12.32
C THR A 234 18.98 -4.85 12.58
N GLU A 235 19.71 -5.63 11.77
CA GLU A 235 19.91 -7.06 12.03
C GLU A 235 20.89 -7.30 13.18
N THR A 236 21.90 -6.44 13.32
CA THR A 236 22.89 -6.48 14.41
C THR A 236 23.09 -5.11 15.05
N LEU A 237 23.83 -5.04 16.16
CA LEU A 237 24.11 -3.78 16.85
C LEU A 237 25.21 -2.96 16.15
N GLU A 238 26.08 -3.62 15.40
CA GLU A 238 27.22 -3.04 14.68
C GLU A 238 26.80 -2.45 13.33
N GLU A 239 25.68 -2.89 12.77
CA GLU A 239 25.14 -2.40 11.52
C GLU A 239 24.78 -0.91 11.62
N LYS A 240 25.05 -0.18 10.54
CA LYS A 240 24.59 1.19 10.39
C LYS A 240 23.09 1.19 10.08
N PRO A 241 22.24 1.78 10.94
CA PRO A 241 20.81 1.80 10.71
C PRO A 241 20.44 2.62 9.46
N GLU A 242 19.38 2.19 8.78
CA GLU A 242 18.71 2.99 7.76
C GLU A 242 18.05 4.24 8.38
N TYR A 243 17.57 5.14 7.52
CA TYR A 243 16.88 6.36 7.95
C TYR A 243 15.72 6.04 8.89
N SER A 244 15.73 6.67 10.07
CA SER A 244 14.69 6.51 11.07
C SER A 244 13.37 7.14 10.62
N VAL A 245 12.25 6.46 10.85
CA VAL A 245 10.89 6.95 10.60
C VAL A 245 10.29 7.58 11.86
N PRO A 246 9.40 8.59 11.74
CA PRO A 246 8.74 9.18 12.90
C PRO A 246 7.79 8.19 13.58
N ILE A 247 7.70 8.27 14.90
CA ILE A 247 6.77 7.48 15.70
C ILE A 247 5.45 8.24 15.83
N VAL A 248 4.37 7.67 15.29
CA VAL A 248 3.03 8.23 15.34
C VAL A 248 2.33 7.77 16.63
N ASN A 249 1.74 8.70 17.38
CA ASN A 249 1.02 8.37 18.61
C ASN A 249 -0.31 7.66 18.34
N ARG A 250 -0.46 6.44 18.87
CA ARG A 250 -1.66 5.58 18.88
C ARG A 250 -1.98 5.06 20.30
N VAL A 251 -1.52 5.75 21.34
CA VAL A 251 -1.69 5.33 22.75
C VAL A 251 -3.15 5.38 23.19
N ASN A 252 -3.95 6.33 22.67
CA ASN A 252 -5.37 6.41 22.99
C ASN A 252 -6.14 5.25 22.33
N PRO A 253 -6.78 4.35 23.09
CA PRO A 253 -7.53 3.23 22.53
C PRO A 253 -8.87 3.64 21.91
N VAL A 254 -9.36 4.86 22.16
CA VAL A 254 -10.61 5.34 21.58
C VAL A 254 -10.37 5.66 20.09
N PRO A 255 -11.01 4.92 19.16
CA PRO A 255 -10.80 5.14 17.74
C PRO A 255 -11.31 6.51 17.30
N LYS A 256 -10.54 7.20 16.46
CA LYS A 256 -10.93 8.49 15.86
C LYS A 256 -12.00 8.31 14.78
N HIS A 257 -11.98 7.17 14.12
CA HIS A 257 -12.89 6.83 13.03
C HIS A 257 -13.74 5.61 13.40
N TYR A 258 -15.02 5.66 13.05
CA TYR A 258 -15.90 4.51 13.24
C TYR A 258 -15.60 3.42 12.20
N PHE A 259 -15.54 3.82 10.93
CA PHE A 259 -15.30 2.95 9.80
C PHE A 259 -14.30 3.60 8.83
N THR A 260 -13.31 2.81 8.41
CA THR A 260 -12.26 3.20 7.46
C THR A 260 -12.05 2.14 6.38
N THR A 261 -11.36 2.52 5.31
CA THR A 261 -10.95 1.57 4.26
C THR A 261 -9.43 1.54 4.08
N CYS A 262 -8.90 0.34 3.87
CA CYS A 262 -7.57 0.06 3.38
C CYS A 262 -7.67 -0.26 1.90
N MET A 263 -7.39 0.73 1.03
CA MET A 263 -7.39 0.49 -0.40
C MET A 263 -6.05 -0.11 -0.83
N ALA A 264 -6.10 -1.20 -1.60
CA ALA A 264 -4.92 -1.82 -2.14
C ALA A 264 -4.07 -0.86 -2.98
N THR A 265 -2.80 -1.20 -3.14
CA THR A 265 -1.81 -0.38 -3.83
C THR A 265 -2.21 -0.04 -5.27
N LEU A 266 -2.14 1.24 -5.61
CA LEU A 266 -2.38 1.77 -6.96
C LEU A 266 -1.12 1.62 -7.81
N TYR A 267 -1.28 0.91 -8.93
CA TYR A 267 -0.26 0.68 -9.95
C TYR A 267 -0.87 0.31 -11.31
N GLY A 268 0.00 0.07 -12.28
CA GLY A 268 -0.36 -0.29 -13.65
C GLY A 268 -0.74 0.91 -14.51
N ASP A 269 -0.97 0.64 -15.78
CA ASP A 269 -1.14 1.60 -16.87
C ASP A 269 -2.60 1.97 -17.17
N GLU A 270 -3.56 1.30 -16.55
CA GLU A 270 -4.97 1.68 -16.65
C GLU A 270 -5.21 3.03 -15.93
N PRO A 271 -5.87 4.02 -16.56
CA PRO A 271 -6.19 5.29 -15.90
C PRO A 271 -7.08 5.09 -14.68
N LYS A 272 -6.79 5.79 -13.58
CA LYS A 272 -7.39 5.52 -12.27
C LYS A 272 -8.36 6.59 -11.77
N PHE A 273 -8.40 7.80 -12.35
CA PHE A 273 -9.14 8.93 -11.78
C PHE A 273 -10.61 8.59 -11.48
N LEU A 274 -11.30 7.93 -12.42
CA LEU A 274 -12.69 7.53 -12.24
C LEU A 274 -12.84 6.39 -11.23
N GLN A 275 -11.92 5.43 -11.22
CA GLN A 275 -11.95 4.33 -10.24
C GLN A 275 -11.73 4.85 -8.82
N VAL A 276 -10.85 5.85 -8.65
CA VAL A 276 -10.58 6.52 -7.36
C VAL A 276 -11.81 7.29 -6.91
N ALA A 277 -12.42 8.07 -7.81
CA ALA A 277 -13.64 8.81 -7.50
C ALA A 277 -14.79 7.88 -7.08
N ASP A 278 -15.03 6.82 -7.86
CA ASP A 278 -16.04 5.81 -7.57
C ASP A 278 -15.80 5.16 -6.20
N PHE A 279 -14.58 4.65 -5.96
CA PHE A 279 -14.25 3.99 -4.70
C PHE A 279 -14.45 4.90 -3.48
N ILE A 280 -13.87 6.11 -3.49
CA ILE A 280 -13.89 6.99 -2.32
C ILE A 280 -15.31 7.50 -2.05
N GLU A 281 -16.01 8.01 -3.05
CA GLU A 281 -17.38 8.52 -2.85
C GLU A 281 -18.35 7.37 -2.47
N TYR A 282 -18.17 6.17 -3.02
CA TYR A 282 -18.94 5.01 -2.61
C TYR A 282 -18.78 4.69 -1.12
N TYR A 283 -17.54 4.54 -0.64
CA TYR A 283 -17.31 4.18 0.75
C TYR A 283 -17.69 5.30 1.72
N LYS A 284 -17.59 6.56 1.30
CA LYS A 284 -18.16 7.70 2.06
C LYS A 284 -19.67 7.57 2.24
N ILE A 285 -20.41 7.25 1.18
CA ILE A 285 -21.86 6.97 1.26
C ILE A 285 -22.13 5.79 2.20
N GLN A 286 -21.29 4.76 2.19
CA GLN A 286 -21.40 3.61 3.10
C GLN A 286 -21.01 3.91 4.56
N GLY A 287 -20.60 5.14 4.87
CA GLY A 287 -20.27 5.62 6.21
C GLY A 287 -18.78 5.57 6.57
N ALA A 288 -17.89 5.32 5.60
CA ALA A 288 -16.45 5.45 5.83
C ALA A 288 -16.09 6.93 6.00
N THR A 289 -15.26 7.20 7.00
CA THR A 289 -14.85 8.58 7.34
C THR A 289 -13.40 8.87 6.97
N PHE A 290 -12.65 7.84 6.55
CA PHE A 290 -11.26 7.97 6.15
C PHE A 290 -10.79 6.76 5.35
N SER A 291 -9.88 6.97 4.40
CA SER A 291 -9.24 5.89 3.65
C SER A 291 -7.72 6.00 3.67
N HIS A 292 -7.04 4.86 3.86
CA HIS A 292 -5.61 4.76 3.58
C HIS A 292 -5.44 4.26 2.15
N VAL A 293 -4.76 5.05 1.33
CA VAL A 293 -4.54 4.79 -0.09
C VAL A 293 -3.05 4.60 -0.33
N TYR A 294 -2.68 3.48 -0.93
CA TYR A 294 -1.28 3.14 -1.19
C TYR A 294 -0.94 3.40 -2.65
N LEU A 295 0.21 4.01 -2.89
CA LEU A 295 0.60 4.47 -4.23
C LEU A 295 1.98 3.96 -4.62
N ARG A 296 2.06 3.22 -5.74
CA ARG A 296 3.32 2.94 -6.44
C ARG A 296 3.55 3.91 -7.57
N ASN A 297 2.65 3.90 -8.54
CA ASN A 297 2.75 4.73 -9.73
C ASN A 297 1.37 4.98 -10.32
N VAL A 298 1.12 6.23 -10.71
CA VAL A 298 -0.10 6.71 -11.40
C VAL A 298 0.28 7.87 -12.30
N SER A 299 -0.60 8.26 -13.23
CA SER A 299 -0.36 9.43 -14.07
C SER A 299 -0.50 10.74 -13.26
N ASP A 300 0.08 11.83 -13.76
CA ASP A 300 -0.12 13.17 -13.18
C ASP A 300 -1.61 13.56 -13.15
N TYR A 301 -2.38 13.10 -14.13
CA TYR A 301 -3.82 13.34 -14.19
C TYR A 301 -4.59 12.63 -13.07
N ASP A 302 -4.25 11.37 -12.79
CA ASP A 302 -4.80 10.62 -11.65
C ASP A 302 -4.35 11.23 -10.31
N ARG A 303 -3.15 11.82 -10.29
CA ARG A 303 -2.61 12.44 -9.08
C ARG A 303 -3.44 13.64 -8.62
N LEU A 304 -4.02 14.41 -9.54
CA LEU A 304 -4.86 15.58 -9.23
C LEU A 304 -6.03 15.21 -8.30
N ILE A 305 -6.77 14.14 -8.61
CA ILE A 305 -7.92 13.74 -7.78
C ILE A 305 -7.49 13.13 -6.45
N LEU A 306 -6.38 12.40 -6.41
CA LEU A 306 -5.81 11.87 -5.16
C LEU A 306 -5.38 13.01 -4.22
N ASP A 307 -4.68 14.02 -4.75
CA ASP A 307 -4.24 15.17 -3.96
C ASP A 307 -5.41 16.03 -3.47
N ASP A 308 -6.50 16.14 -4.25
CA ASP A 308 -7.72 16.80 -3.77
C ASP A 308 -8.33 16.08 -2.57
N TYR A 309 -8.40 14.74 -2.59
CA TYR A 309 -8.88 13.95 -1.45
C TYR A 309 -7.96 14.03 -0.24
N VAL A 310 -6.64 14.15 -0.44
CA VAL A 310 -5.69 14.43 0.65
C VAL A 310 -5.98 15.81 1.24
N ARG A 311 -6.18 16.82 0.38
CA ARG A 311 -6.47 18.20 0.79
C ARG A 311 -7.77 18.33 1.58
N THR A 312 -8.80 17.57 1.23
CA THR A 312 -10.08 17.55 1.98
C THR A 312 -10.05 16.67 3.23
N GLY A 313 -8.94 15.98 3.50
CA GLY A 313 -8.80 15.10 4.66
C GLY A 313 -9.59 13.79 4.55
N ASP A 314 -10.03 13.43 3.34
CA ASP A 314 -10.77 12.19 3.07
C ASP A 314 -9.81 10.98 3.08
N ILE A 315 -8.54 11.18 2.70
CA ILE A 315 -7.54 10.09 2.59
C ILE A 315 -6.16 10.45 3.17
N GLU A 316 -5.41 9.42 3.56
CA GLU A 316 -3.95 9.46 3.62
C GLU A 316 -3.39 8.76 2.36
N LEU A 317 -2.45 9.41 1.67
CA LEU A 317 -1.75 8.84 0.52
C LEU A 317 -0.36 8.34 0.94
N ILE A 318 -0.17 7.02 0.98
CA ILE A 318 1.07 6.35 1.39
C ILE A 318 1.86 5.95 0.15
N LYS A 319 3.01 6.60 -0.06
CA LYS A 319 3.91 6.23 -1.15
C LYS A 319 4.67 4.95 -0.79
N MET A 320 4.46 3.90 -1.57
CA MET A 320 5.19 2.66 -1.47
C MET A 320 6.44 2.78 -2.33
N HIS A 321 7.56 3.20 -1.76
CA HIS A 321 8.82 3.28 -2.50
C HIS A 321 9.99 3.11 -1.55
N ASP A 322 10.97 2.32 -1.95
CA ASP A 322 12.26 2.21 -1.29
C ASP A 322 13.37 2.06 -2.34
N HIS A 323 14.60 1.95 -1.87
CA HIS A 323 15.78 1.82 -2.73
C HIS A 323 15.95 0.41 -3.31
N PHE A 324 15.01 -0.51 -3.04
CA PHE A 324 15.02 -1.86 -3.57
C PHE A 324 14.03 -2.00 -4.73
N TRP A 325 14.48 -2.62 -5.82
CA TRP A 325 13.59 -2.88 -6.94
C TRP A 325 12.60 -4.00 -6.61
N ARG A 326 11.33 -3.76 -6.95
CA ARG A 326 10.21 -4.70 -6.83
C ARG A 326 9.19 -4.44 -7.92
N ASP A 327 8.59 -5.51 -8.42
CA ASP A 327 7.40 -5.41 -9.26
C ASP A 327 6.22 -4.88 -8.43
N ASP A 328 5.29 -4.17 -9.06
CA ASP A 328 4.25 -3.41 -8.40
C ASP A 328 3.28 -4.29 -7.60
N PHE A 329 2.94 -5.47 -8.14
CA PHE A 329 2.01 -6.39 -7.47
C PHE A 329 2.59 -6.96 -6.16
N MET A 330 3.92 -6.96 -6.01
CA MET A 330 4.58 -7.55 -4.85
C MET A 330 4.38 -6.71 -3.58
N TRP A 331 3.98 -5.44 -3.71
CA TRP A 331 3.75 -4.53 -2.57
C TRP A 331 2.47 -4.79 -1.79
N HIS A 332 1.61 -5.69 -2.27
CA HIS A 332 0.28 -5.88 -1.71
C HIS A 332 0.31 -6.36 -0.26
N HIS A 333 1.14 -7.35 0.10
CA HIS A 333 1.17 -7.84 1.49
C HIS A 333 1.75 -6.81 2.46
N VAL A 334 2.84 -6.12 2.09
CA VAL A 334 3.39 -5.02 2.90
C VAL A 334 2.34 -3.94 3.13
N GLN A 335 1.58 -3.58 2.09
CA GLN A 335 0.48 -2.64 2.19
C GLN A 335 -0.60 -3.11 3.19
N ILE A 336 -1.00 -4.38 3.14
CA ILE A 336 -2.00 -4.94 4.07
C ILE A 336 -1.51 -4.91 5.51
N THR A 337 -0.26 -5.33 5.74
CA THR A 337 0.33 -5.30 7.08
C THR A 337 0.41 -3.88 7.60
N ASP A 338 0.93 -2.95 6.79
CA ASP A 338 1.05 -1.55 7.19
C ASP A 338 -0.31 -0.91 7.46
N CYS A 339 -1.29 -1.17 6.60
CA CYS A 339 -2.64 -0.62 6.77
C CYS A 339 -3.33 -1.20 8.00
N HIS A 340 -3.11 -2.49 8.29
CA HIS A 340 -3.58 -3.10 9.53
C HIS A 340 -3.03 -2.35 10.75
N GLN A 341 -1.72 -2.13 10.82
CA GLN A 341 -1.08 -1.42 11.94
C GLN A 341 -1.55 0.04 12.05
N ARG A 342 -1.72 0.75 10.92
CA ARG A 342 -2.24 2.14 10.89
C ARG A 342 -3.61 2.28 11.52
N ASN A 343 -4.45 1.25 11.36
CA ASN A 343 -5.85 1.26 11.78
C ASN A 343 -6.06 0.82 13.24
N ILE A 344 -5.11 0.13 13.88
CA ILE A 344 -5.20 -0.19 15.31
C ILE A 344 -5.29 1.12 16.10
N ASN A 345 -6.31 1.24 16.98
CA ASN A 345 -6.65 2.45 17.75
C ASN A 345 -6.94 3.71 16.91
N PHE A 346 -7.03 3.59 15.59
CA PHE A 346 -7.41 4.67 14.69
C PHE A 346 -8.83 4.50 14.19
N ALA A 347 -9.23 3.26 13.89
CA ALA A 347 -10.55 2.88 13.44
C ALA A 347 -11.15 1.78 14.31
N LYS A 348 -12.47 1.81 14.53
CA LYS A 348 -13.18 0.68 15.16
C LYS A 348 -13.35 -0.48 14.16
N TRP A 349 -13.65 -0.14 12.91
CA TRP A 349 -13.82 -1.09 11.81
C TRP A 349 -13.02 -0.66 10.59
N THR A 350 -12.40 -1.63 9.91
CA THR A 350 -11.60 -1.38 8.71
C THR A 350 -11.90 -2.40 7.63
N ALA A 351 -12.29 -1.94 6.44
CA ALA A 351 -12.43 -2.78 5.26
C ALA A 351 -11.09 -2.94 4.53
N PHE A 352 -10.73 -4.15 4.14
CA PHE A 352 -9.57 -4.43 3.28
C PHE A 352 -10.07 -4.78 1.88
N ILE A 353 -9.90 -3.83 0.93
CA ILE A 353 -10.59 -3.87 -0.37
C ILE A 353 -9.68 -3.34 -1.49
N ASP A 354 -9.78 -3.94 -2.68
CA ASP A 354 -9.08 -3.49 -3.88
C ASP A 354 -9.87 -2.38 -4.61
N ILE A 355 -9.22 -1.53 -5.40
CA ILE A 355 -9.91 -0.46 -6.14
C ILE A 355 -10.96 -0.99 -7.14
N ASP A 356 -10.83 -2.25 -7.57
CA ASP A 356 -11.78 -2.93 -8.45
C ASP A 356 -12.86 -3.72 -7.69
N GLU A 357 -13.04 -3.48 -6.39
CA GLU A 357 -13.98 -4.20 -5.54
C GLU A 357 -14.91 -3.27 -4.75
N ARG A 358 -16.18 -3.68 -4.63
CA ARG A 358 -17.20 -2.94 -3.88
C ARG A 358 -17.99 -3.86 -2.95
N ILE A 359 -17.98 -3.60 -1.64
CA ILE A 359 -18.92 -4.25 -0.71
C ILE A 359 -20.30 -3.64 -0.93
N GLU A 360 -21.14 -4.30 -1.72
CA GLU A 360 -22.51 -3.90 -1.99
C GLU A 360 -23.48 -4.46 -0.94
N MET A 361 -24.18 -3.55 -0.27
CA MET A 361 -25.27 -3.89 0.63
C MET A 361 -26.54 -4.21 -0.16
N LYS A 362 -27.15 -5.38 0.12
CA LYS A 362 -28.32 -5.92 -0.57
C LYS A 362 -29.59 -5.85 0.26
N SER A 363 -29.48 -5.69 1.57
CA SER A 363 -30.63 -5.62 2.47
C SER A 363 -31.21 -4.20 2.50
N PRO A 364 -32.52 -4.04 2.23
CA PRO A 364 -33.19 -2.75 2.42
C PRO A 364 -33.23 -2.26 3.88
N GLN A 365 -33.05 -3.18 4.84
CA GLN A 365 -33.03 -2.86 6.28
C GLN A 365 -31.65 -2.40 6.75
N LEU A 366 -30.59 -2.76 6.01
CA LEU A 366 -29.20 -2.39 6.27
C LEU A 366 -28.59 -1.80 4.99
N PRO A 367 -29.10 -0.63 4.53
CA PRO A 367 -28.70 -0.06 3.24
C PRO A 367 -27.23 0.40 3.20
N TYR A 368 -26.61 0.67 4.35
CA TYR A 368 -25.21 1.08 4.46
C TYR A 368 -24.38 0.07 5.25
N ILE A 369 -23.07 0.01 4.97
CA ILE A 369 -22.13 -0.83 5.72
C ILE A 369 -22.21 -0.50 7.22
N VAL A 370 -22.22 0.77 7.59
CA VAL A 370 -22.30 1.16 9.02
C VAL A 370 -23.56 0.62 9.72
N ASP A 371 -24.69 0.49 9.02
CA ASP A 371 -25.89 -0.12 9.60
C ASP A 371 -25.64 -1.58 9.97
N LEU A 372 -24.97 -2.34 9.07
CA LEU A 372 -24.55 -3.71 9.36
C LEU A 372 -23.59 -3.74 10.56
N LEU A 373 -22.61 -2.83 10.61
CA LEU A 373 -21.63 -2.77 11.70
C LEU A 373 -22.29 -2.49 13.06
N ASP A 374 -23.35 -1.69 13.09
CA ASP A 374 -24.11 -1.37 14.30
C ASP A 374 -24.91 -2.57 14.83
N THR A 375 -25.26 -3.53 13.96
CA THR A 375 -25.88 -4.79 14.42
C THR A 375 -24.90 -5.72 15.15
N VAL A 376 -23.58 -5.50 15.02
CA VAL A 376 -22.56 -6.39 15.58
C VAL A 376 -22.30 -6.06 17.05
N THR A 377 -23.11 -6.65 17.91
CA THR A 377 -23.06 -6.45 19.37
C THR A 377 -22.14 -7.42 20.11
N ASP A 378 -21.87 -8.63 19.57
CA ASP A 378 -20.92 -9.56 20.19
C ASP A 378 -19.50 -8.97 20.14
N PRO A 379 -18.87 -8.69 21.29
CA PRO A 379 -17.54 -8.09 21.33
C PRO A 379 -16.46 -8.99 20.74
N ASN A 380 -16.73 -10.29 20.56
CA ASN A 380 -15.76 -11.25 20.05
C ASN A 380 -15.77 -11.38 18.52
N ILE A 381 -16.69 -10.72 17.80
CA ILE A 381 -16.68 -10.71 16.33
C ILE A 381 -15.66 -9.68 15.86
N ALA A 382 -14.56 -10.16 15.27
CA ALA A 382 -13.51 -9.29 14.74
C ALA A 382 -13.44 -9.28 13.22
N ASN A 383 -14.22 -10.11 12.53
CA ASN A 383 -14.13 -10.28 11.09
C ASN A 383 -15.50 -10.57 10.50
N LEU A 384 -15.95 -9.67 9.63
CA LEU A 384 -17.09 -9.84 8.75
C LEU A 384 -16.58 -10.20 7.37
N HIS A 385 -16.91 -11.40 6.91
CA HIS A 385 -16.37 -12.02 5.72
C HIS A 385 -17.43 -12.01 4.62
N PHE A 386 -17.11 -11.44 3.46
CA PHE A 386 -18.04 -11.24 2.35
C PHE A 386 -17.66 -12.14 1.17
N ARG A 387 -18.67 -12.74 0.55
CA ARG A 387 -18.52 -13.54 -0.67
C ARG A 387 -18.39 -12.63 -1.88
N ILE A 388 -17.65 -13.09 -2.89
CA ILE A 388 -17.45 -12.35 -4.13
C ILE A 388 -18.55 -12.69 -5.15
N GLN A 389 -18.98 -11.68 -5.89
CA GLN A 389 -19.69 -11.80 -7.15
C GLN A 389 -18.85 -11.08 -8.22
N TRP A 390 -18.46 -11.78 -9.28
CA TRP A 390 -17.61 -11.19 -10.31
C TRP A 390 -18.42 -10.32 -11.27
N VAL A 391 -17.80 -9.25 -11.77
CA VAL A 391 -18.34 -8.39 -12.82
C VAL A 391 -17.34 -8.30 -13.96
N GLN A 392 -17.80 -8.53 -15.18
CA GLN A 392 -16.93 -8.47 -16.36
C GLN A 392 -16.68 -7.02 -16.79
N LYS A 393 -15.45 -6.53 -16.59
CA LYS A 393 -15.01 -5.22 -17.05
C LYS A 393 -14.29 -5.37 -18.39
N LEU A 394 -14.97 -5.02 -19.48
CA LEU A 394 -14.48 -5.27 -20.85
C LEU A 394 -13.44 -4.27 -21.34
N TYR A 395 -13.42 -3.07 -20.77
CA TYR A 395 -12.58 -1.96 -21.23
C TYR A 395 -11.90 -1.29 -20.04
N ASP A 396 -10.85 -0.53 -20.32
CA ASP A 396 -10.21 0.33 -19.32
C ASP A 396 -11.12 1.52 -19.01
N THR A 397 -10.97 2.11 -17.83
CA THR A 397 -11.59 3.40 -17.52
C THR A 397 -11.02 4.52 -18.40
N PRO A 398 -11.78 5.59 -18.68
CA PRO A 398 -11.31 6.70 -19.51
C PRO A 398 -10.06 7.34 -18.93
N ALA A 399 -9.20 7.88 -19.80
CA ALA A 399 -7.99 8.58 -19.37
C ALA A 399 -8.24 10.00 -18.85
N ARG A 400 -9.36 10.62 -19.28
CA ARG A 400 -9.71 12.01 -18.94
C ARG A 400 -11.21 12.18 -18.81
N TYR A 401 -11.61 13.17 -18.01
CA TYR A 401 -12.94 13.75 -18.01
C TYR A 401 -13.12 14.65 -19.26
N ILE A 402 -14.19 14.43 -20.03
CA ILE A 402 -14.51 15.22 -21.22
C ILE A 402 -15.75 16.08 -20.99
N ASN A 403 -16.83 15.48 -20.48
CA ASN A 403 -18.08 16.15 -20.13
C ASN A 403 -18.94 15.23 -19.25
N ASP A 404 -20.00 15.78 -18.64
CA ASP A 404 -20.93 15.05 -17.76
C ASP A 404 -21.48 13.77 -18.39
N SER A 405 -21.91 13.80 -19.65
CA SER A 405 -22.49 12.63 -20.33
C SER A 405 -21.47 11.49 -20.45
N GLN A 406 -20.26 11.81 -20.91
CA GLN A 406 -19.19 10.83 -21.02
C GLN A 406 -18.81 10.25 -19.66
N LEU A 407 -18.77 11.08 -18.61
CA LEU A 407 -18.45 10.60 -17.27
C LEU A 407 -19.50 9.60 -16.78
N ILE A 408 -20.78 9.94 -16.90
CA ILE A 408 -21.91 9.10 -16.48
C ILE A 408 -21.89 7.76 -17.20
N ASP A 409 -21.70 7.75 -18.53
CA ASP A 409 -21.66 6.53 -19.32
C ASP A 409 -20.46 5.63 -18.99
N GLU A 410 -19.36 6.21 -18.48
CA GLU A 410 -18.15 5.50 -18.10
C GLU A 410 -18.12 5.02 -16.64
N MET A 411 -19.07 5.44 -15.79
CA MET A 411 -19.13 5.02 -14.40
C MET A 411 -19.24 3.49 -14.30
N ILE A 412 -18.32 2.89 -13.54
CA ILE A 412 -18.06 1.44 -13.56
C ILE A 412 -19.31 0.64 -13.17
N PHE A 413 -20.06 1.13 -12.20
CA PHE A 413 -21.28 0.50 -11.70
C PHE A 413 -22.48 0.59 -12.66
N ARG A 414 -22.48 1.59 -13.56
CA ARG A 414 -23.53 1.77 -14.59
C ARG A 414 -23.19 0.96 -15.83
N LYS A 415 -21.93 1.04 -16.28
CA LYS A 415 -21.44 0.43 -17.51
C LYS A 415 -21.33 -1.08 -17.45
N TYR A 416 -20.95 -1.63 -16.29
CA TYR A 416 -20.71 -3.05 -16.11
C TYR A 416 -21.69 -3.67 -15.13
N THR A 417 -22.71 -4.34 -15.68
CA THR A 417 -23.82 -4.94 -14.94
C THR A 417 -23.88 -6.46 -15.10
N ASN A 418 -23.02 -7.04 -15.93
CA ASN A 418 -23.01 -8.48 -16.16
C ASN A 418 -22.24 -9.20 -15.05
N THR A 419 -22.98 -9.78 -14.11
CA THR A 419 -22.47 -10.34 -12.86
C THR A 419 -22.56 -11.86 -12.81
N SER A 420 -21.56 -12.53 -12.21
CA SER A 420 -21.55 -13.98 -12.04
C SER A 420 -22.53 -14.45 -10.97
N ARG A 421 -22.59 -15.77 -10.72
CA ARG A 421 -23.15 -16.29 -9.45
C ARG A 421 -22.26 -15.86 -8.27
N VAL A 422 -22.80 -15.90 -7.06
CA VAL A 422 -22.01 -15.66 -5.84
C VAL A 422 -21.03 -16.82 -5.63
N GLY A 423 -19.74 -16.50 -5.55
CA GLY A 423 -18.65 -17.45 -5.40
C GLY A 423 -18.67 -18.18 -4.05
N GLY A 424 -17.95 -19.31 -3.97
CA GLY A 424 -17.80 -20.06 -2.72
C GLY A 424 -17.12 -19.28 -1.59
N TYR A 425 -17.25 -19.75 -0.34
CA TYR A 425 -16.73 -19.08 0.86
C TYR A 425 -15.24 -18.67 0.78
N TRP A 426 -14.39 -19.49 0.14
CA TRP A 426 -12.95 -19.27 0.00
C TRP A 426 -12.53 -18.71 -1.36
N LYS A 427 -13.48 -18.29 -2.21
CA LYS A 427 -13.19 -17.75 -3.54
C LYS A 427 -12.89 -16.25 -3.46
N GLN A 428 -11.65 -15.94 -3.07
CA GLN A 428 -11.10 -14.57 -2.96
C GLN A 428 -11.94 -13.58 -2.14
N PRO A 429 -12.44 -13.98 -0.96
CA PRO A 429 -13.31 -13.13 -0.17
C PRO A 429 -12.60 -11.84 0.24
N LYS A 430 -13.41 -10.86 0.67
CA LYS A 430 -12.93 -9.66 1.34
C LYS A 430 -13.62 -9.48 2.66
N CYS A 431 -13.09 -8.60 3.49
CA CYS A 431 -13.56 -8.48 4.85
C CYS A 431 -13.47 -7.10 5.45
N ILE A 432 -14.32 -6.89 6.46
CA ILE A 432 -14.24 -5.80 7.42
C ILE A 432 -13.79 -6.39 8.75
N VAL A 433 -12.81 -5.77 9.39
CA VAL A 433 -12.23 -6.28 10.65
C VAL A 433 -12.20 -5.24 11.75
N ARG A 434 -12.13 -5.71 13.00
CA ARG A 434 -11.68 -4.91 14.14
C ARG A 434 -10.16 -5.04 14.25
N PRO A 435 -9.40 -4.00 13.85
CA PRO A 435 -7.96 -4.13 13.64
C PRO A 435 -7.20 -4.57 14.91
N GLU A 436 -7.62 -4.12 16.09
CA GLU A 436 -7.01 -4.43 17.38
C GLU A 436 -7.13 -5.91 17.80
N MET A 437 -8.07 -6.65 17.21
CA MET A 437 -8.33 -8.06 17.52
C MET A 437 -7.56 -9.03 16.61
N ILE A 438 -6.92 -8.52 15.57
CA ILE A 438 -6.21 -9.31 14.56
C ILE A 438 -4.71 -9.31 14.83
N GLY A 439 -4.08 -10.48 14.78
CA GLY A 439 -2.62 -10.62 14.92
C GLY A 439 -1.88 -10.54 13.59
N SER A 440 -2.49 -11.02 12.51
CA SER A 440 -1.93 -10.96 11.15
C SER A 440 -3.06 -11.03 10.11
N MET A 441 -2.95 -10.23 9.07
CA MET A 441 -3.85 -10.20 7.93
C MET A 441 -3.27 -10.90 6.70
N SER A 442 -4.14 -11.40 5.83
CA SER A 442 -3.84 -11.76 4.44
C SER A 442 -4.60 -10.83 3.50
N ILE A 443 -4.39 -10.96 2.19
CA ILE A 443 -5.15 -10.22 1.16
C ILE A 443 -6.66 -10.42 1.27
N HIS A 444 -7.10 -11.60 1.73
CA HIS A 444 -8.51 -11.97 1.67
C HIS A 444 -9.20 -12.08 3.04
N ALA A 445 -8.45 -12.37 4.10
CA ALA A 445 -8.97 -12.59 5.45
C ALA A 445 -7.87 -12.56 6.52
N PRO A 446 -8.19 -12.41 7.81
CA PRO A 446 -7.23 -12.63 8.89
C PRO A 446 -6.55 -14.00 8.80
N HIS A 447 -5.23 -14.05 8.97
CA HIS A 447 -4.50 -15.31 9.15
C HIS A 447 -4.68 -15.81 10.58
N VAL A 448 -4.36 -14.96 11.56
CA VAL A 448 -4.51 -15.25 12.98
C VAL A 448 -5.18 -14.07 13.70
N ALA A 449 -5.97 -14.40 14.70
CA ALA A 449 -6.61 -13.43 15.60
C ALA A 449 -6.23 -13.79 17.05
N TYR A 450 -6.32 -12.81 17.94
CA TYR A 450 -6.12 -13.04 19.37
C TYR A 450 -7.22 -13.96 19.94
N ARG A 451 -7.03 -14.49 21.16
CA ARG A 451 -7.89 -15.55 21.71
C ARG A 451 -9.35 -15.08 21.89
N GLY A 452 -10.29 -16.00 21.69
CA GLY A 452 -11.72 -15.77 21.87
C GLY A 452 -12.44 -15.18 20.65
N ILE A 453 -11.71 -14.85 19.59
CA ILE A 453 -12.23 -14.12 18.44
C ILE A 453 -12.93 -15.03 17.41
N LYS A 454 -14.08 -14.57 16.92
CA LYS A 454 -14.92 -15.23 15.93
C LYS A 454 -14.83 -14.54 14.56
N ARG A 455 -14.93 -15.34 13.51
CA ARG A 455 -15.15 -14.89 12.13
C ARG A 455 -16.60 -15.16 11.76
N THR A 456 -17.21 -14.22 11.05
CA THR A 456 -18.62 -14.29 10.69
C THR A 456 -18.76 -14.14 9.19
N LEU A 457 -19.38 -15.12 8.54
CA LEU A 457 -19.83 -14.99 7.16
C LEU A 457 -21.04 -14.05 7.12
N VAL A 458 -20.95 -12.98 6.34
CA VAL A 458 -22.09 -12.14 6.03
C VAL A 458 -22.98 -12.86 5.02
N ASN A 459 -24.28 -12.90 5.27
CA ASN A 459 -25.24 -13.50 4.36
C ASN A 459 -25.25 -12.70 3.04
N GLU A 460 -25.24 -13.39 1.90
CA GLU A 460 -25.27 -12.77 0.57
C GLU A 460 -26.54 -11.95 0.30
N THR A 461 -27.62 -12.18 1.04
CA THR A 461 -28.82 -11.33 1.03
C THR A 461 -28.64 -10.01 1.78
N VAL A 462 -27.61 -9.91 2.61
CA VAL A 462 -27.25 -8.69 3.37
C VAL A 462 -26.16 -7.92 2.65
N GLY A 463 -25.08 -8.58 2.25
CA GLY A 463 -23.99 -7.92 1.53
C GLY A 463 -23.08 -8.90 0.79
N ILE A 464 -22.56 -8.45 -0.35
CA ILE A 464 -21.62 -9.17 -1.20
C ILE A 464 -20.54 -8.23 -1.71
N VAL A 465 -19.41 -8.75 -2.15
CA VAL A 465 -18.40 -7.93 -2.84
C VAL A 465 -18.56 -8.09 -4.34
N ARG A 466 -18.87 -7.02 -5.07
CA ARG A 466 -18.75 -6.98 -6.53
C ARG A 466 -17.30 -6.76 -6.92
N HIS A 467 -16.71 -7.71 -7.64
CA HIS A 467 -15.33 -7.65 -8.12
C HIS A 467 -15.28 -7.38 -9.64
N TYR A 468 -14.98 -6.13 -10.00
CA TYR A 468 -14.92 -5.62 -11.38
C TYR A 468 -13.61 -5.99 -12.07
N ARG A 469 -13.55 -7.18 -12.65
CA ARG A 469 -12.29 -7.68 -13.22
C ARG A 469 -12.13 -7.32 -14.69
N ASN A 470 -11.04 -6.63 -15.00
CA ASN A 470 -10.65 -6.34 -16.38
C ASN A 470 -10.27 -7.62 -17.14
N VAL A 471 -10.87 -7.83 -18.31
CA VAL A 471 -10.66 -9.04 -19.14
C VAL A 471 -9.30 -9.07 -19.86
N LYS A 472 -8.56 -7.95 -19.92
CA LYS A 472 -7.28 -7.83 -20.66
C LYS A 472 -6.09 -8.66 -20.10
N GLN A 473 -6.27 -9.49 -19.06
CA GLN A 473 -5.25 -10.39 -18.48
C GLN A 473 -3.82 -9.79 -18.39
N ARG A 474 -3.66 -8.68 -17.67
CA ARG A 474 -2.37 -7.97 -17.56
C ARG A 474 -1.31 -8.78 -16.78
N VAL A 475 -1.49 -8.95 -15.47
CA VAL A 475 -0.44 -9.49 -14.57
C VAL A 475 -0.66 -10.96 -14.21
N PHE A 476 -1.90 -11.35 -13.86
CA PHE A 476 -2.17 -12.68 -13.31
C PHE A 476 -2.79 -13.63 -14.35
N LYS A 477 -1.94 -14.48 -14.94
CA LYS A 477 -2.37 -15.55 -15.85
C LYS A 477 -3.45 -16.43 -15.19
N GLY A 478 -4.55 -16.66 -15.91
CA GLY A 478 -5.66 -17.50 -15.42
C GLY A 478 -6.70 -16.77 -14.55
N ALA A 479 -6.51 -15.48 -14.23
CA ALA A 479 -7.51 -14.70 -13.51
C ALA A 479 -8.85 -14.63 -14.28
N LEU A 480 -8.81 -14.44 -15.61
CA LEU A 480 -10.01 -14.47 -16.45
C LEU A 480 -10.72 -15.82 -16.37
N LYS A 481 -9.98 -16.94 -16.49
CA LYS A 481 -10.57 -18.28 -16.38
C LYS A 481 -11.28 -18.46 -15.03
N ARG A 482 -10.61 -18.09 -13.92
CA ARG A 482 -11.22 -18.17 -12.57
C ARG A 482 -12.51 -17.38 -12.46
N MET A 483 -12.57 -16.18 -13.04
CA MET A 483 -13.80 -15.40 -13.10
C MET A 483 -14.87 -16.13 -13.93
N LEU A 484 -14.54 -16.59 -15.14
CA LEU A 484 -15.50 -17.24 -16.04
C LEU A 484 -16.05 -18.55 -15.48
N ASP A 485 -15.25 -19.29 -14.71
CA ASP A 485 -15.66 -20.52 -14.02
C ASP A 485 -16.79 -20.29 -12.98
N GLU A 486 -17.02 -19.03 -12.55
CA GLU A 486 -18.13 -18.63 -11.68
C GLU A 486 -19.43 -18.27 -12.42
N GLY A 487 -19.50 -18.48 -13.74
CA GLY A 487 -20.74 -18.31 -14.51
C GLY A 487 -21.91 -19.20 -14.02
N PRO A 488 -23.14 -19.02 -14.55
CA PRO A 488 -23.49 -18.10 -15.62
C PRO A 488 -23.43 -16.64 -15.16
N PHE A 489 -23.35 -15.73 -16.13
CA PHE A 489 -23.41 -14.30 -15.88
C PHE A 489 -24.78 -13.76 -16.27
N THR A 490 -25.34 -12.91 -15.41
CA THR A 490 -26.63 -12.28 -15.58
C THR A 490 -26.53 -10.80 -15.27
N GLU A 491 -27.37 -10.02 -15.94
CA GLU A 491 -27.48 -8.59 -15.71
C GLU A 491 -28.05 -8.31 -14.31
N THR A 492 -27.28 -7.62 -13.47
CA THR A 492 -27.73 -7.10 -12.19
C THR A 492 -27.25 -5.67 -11.99
N HIS A 493 -28.16 -4.81 -11.56
CA HIS A 493 -27.89 -3.39 -11.29
C HIS A 493 -27.65 -3.19 -9.79
N ILE A 494 -27.07 -2.04 -9.40
CA ILE A 494 -27.07 -1.63 -7.99
C ILE A 494 -28.44 -1.04 -7.62
N GLU A 495 -28.68 -0.79 -6.33
CA GLU A 495 -29.93 -0.17 -5.88
C GLU A 495 -30.12 1.23 -6.52
N PRO A 496 -31.30 1.57 -7.07
CA PRO A 496 -31.48 2.79 -7.86
C PRO A 496 -31.21 4.12 -7.14
N ASN A 497 -31.54 4.23 -5.85
CA ASN A 497 -31.27 5.47 -5.11
C ASN A 497 -29.77 5.63 -4.84
N LEU A 498 -29.08 4.54 -4.51
CA LEU A 498 -27.63 4.49 -4.39
C LEU A 498 -26.96 4.82 -5.72
N GLU A 499 -27.48 4.29 -6.84
CA GLU A 499 -27.01 4.61 -8.19
C GLU A 499 -27.07 6.10 -8.47
N LYS A 500 -28.22 6.73 -8.19
CA LYS A 500 -28.42 8.16 -8.39
C LYS A 500 -27.47 8.98 -7.51
N LEU A 501 -27.44 8.68 -6.21
CA LEU A 501 -26.61 9.42 -5.26
C LEU A 501 -25.11 9.30 -5.58
N LEU A 502 -24.64 8.10 -5.91
CA LEU A 502 -23.24 7.88 -6.27
C LEU A 502 -22.88 8.60 -7.57
N THR A 503 -23.77 8.58 -8.56
CA THR A 503 -23.62 9.35 -9.80
C THR A 503 -23.42 10.83 -9.51
N GLU A 504 -24.29 11.41 -8.68
CA GLU A 504 -24.23 12.82 -8.29
C GLU A 504 -22.92 13.16 -7.58
N LYS A 505 -22.49 12.33 -6.60
CA LYS A 505 -21.25 12.58 -5.84
C LYS A 505 -19.99 12.50 -6.69
N ILE A 506 -19.92 11.53 -7.62
CA ILE A 506 -18.79 11.41 -8.54
C ILE A 506 -18.75 12.60 -9.50
N LEU A 507 -19.88 13.02 -10.07
CA LEU A 507 -19.96 14.20 -10.93
C LEU A 507 -19.48 15.45 -10.20
N GLU A 508 -20.03 15.73 -9.01
CA GLU A 508 -19.64 16.87 -8.18
C GLU A 508 -18.12 16.91 -7.95
N ARG A 509 -17.54 15.76 -7.55
CA ARG A 509 -16.10 15.68 -7.26
C ARG A 509 -15.24 15.84 -8.51
N VAL A 510 -15.55 15.13 -9.60
CA VAL A 510 -14.75 15.16 -10.82
C VAL A 510 -14.79 16.55 -11.44
N LYS A 511 -15.95 17.20 -11.48
CA LYS A 511 -16.07 18.59 -11.96
C LYS A 511 -15.29 19.55 -11.09
N TRP A 512 -15.37 19.42 -9.76
CA TRP A 512 -14.60 20.24 -8.83
C TRP A 512 -13.09 20.21 -9.11
N VAL A 513 -12.54 19.03 -9.41
CA VAL A 513 -11.11 18.85 -9.65
C VAL A 513 -10.69 19.25 -11.07
N TYR A 514 -11.49 18.89 -12.08
CA TYR A 514 -11.06 18.95 -13.48
C TYR A 514 -11.73 20.05 -14.31
N GLU A 515 -12.87 20.57 -13.90
CA GLU A 515 -13.55 21.69 -14.55
C GLU A 515 -13.04 23.01 -13.95
N ILE A 516 -11.76 23.29 -14.19
CA ILE A 516 -11.12 24.52 -13.75
C ILE A 516 -11.53 25.64 -14.71
N VAL A 517 -11.85 26.82 -14.15
CA VAL A 517 -12.12 28.02 -14.95
C VAL A 517 -10.85 28.42 -15.68
N ASP A 518 -10.76 28.11 -16.98
CA ASP A 518 -9.71 28.67 -17.82
C ASP A 518 -10.11 30.08 -18.24
N VAL A 519 -9.47 31.07 -17.62
CA VAL A 519 -9.67 32.48 -17.94
C VAL A 519 -8.87 32.87 -19.17
N THR A 520 -9.38 33.82 -19.95
CA THR A 520 -8.73 34.28 -21.17
C THR A 520 -7.35 34.87 -20.87
N CYS A 521 -6.51 34.93 -21.89
CA CYS A 521 -5.19 35.52 -21.78
C CYS A 521 -5.23 36.98 -21.28
N GLU A 522 -6.20 37.76 -21.76
CA GLU A 522 -6.48 39.12 -21.29
C GLU A 522 -6.81 39.16 -19.79
N GLN A 523 -7.67 38.25 -19.32
CA GLN A 523 -8.02 38.14 -17.91
C GLN A 523 -6.82 37.75 -17.06
N LYS A 524 -5.96 36.85 -17.54
CA LYS A 524 -4.68 36.49 -16.87
C LYS A 524 -3.77 37.72 -16.78
N GLN A 525 -3.62 38.47 -17.87
CA GLN A 525 -2.79 39.67 -17.91
C GLN A 525 -3.28 40.77 -16.96
N MET A 526 -4.60 40.98 -16.90
CA MET A 526 -5.22 41.93 -15.96
C MET A 526 -4.90 41.57 -14.50
N ILE A 527 -4.88 40.28 -14.17
CA ILE A 527 -4.51 39.81 -12.83
C ILE A 527 -3.02 40.08 -12.58
N TYR A 528 -2.12 39.75 -13.52
CA TYR A 528 -0.69 40.03 -13.36
C TYR A 528 -0.38 41.51 -13.16
N GLN A 529 -1.06 42.39 -13.89
CA GLN A 529 -0.95 43.83 -13.73
C GLN A 529 -1.37 44.31 -12.34
N LYS A 530 -2.42 43.71 -11.76
CA LYS A 530 -2.87 44.02 -10.39
C LYS A 530 -1.87 43.59 -9.31
N HIS A 531 -1.09 42.54 -9.56
CA HIS A 531 -0.08 42.04 -8.63
C HIS A 531 1.30 42.59 -8.98
N ALA A 532 1.54 43.87 -8.65
CA ALA A 532 2.83 44.55 -8.81
C ALA A 532 3.34 44.69 -10.25
N GLY A 533 2.44 44.73 -11.24
CA GLY A 533 2.84 44.96 -12.64
C GLY A 533 3.69 43.82 -13.22
N LEU A 534 3.49 42.59 -12.74
CA LEU A 534 4.19 41.42 -13.25
C LEU A 534 3.98 41.34 -14.78
N ASN A 535 5.06 41.43 -15.53
CA ASN A 535 5.05 41.29 -16.98
C ASN A 535 5.35 39.83 -17.34
N ALA A 536 4.47 38.92 -16.91
CA ALA A 536 4.53 37.52 -17.30
C ALA A 536 3.76 37.35 -18.61
N THR A 537 4.42 36.78 -19.61
CA THR A 537 3.80 36.38 -20.87
C THR A 537 2.80 35.24 -20.62
N CYS A 538 1.70 35.32 -21.34
CA CYS A 538 0.68 34.28 -21.32
C CYS A 538 1.25 33.03 -21.99
N TRP A 539 1.47 31.97 -21.20
CA TRP A 539 2.14 30.74 -21.65
C TRP A 539 1.53 30.12 -22.92
N LEU A 540 0.20 30.23 -23.11
CA LEU A 540 -0.47 29.77 -24.33
C LEU A 540 -0.08 30.58 -25.59
N GLU A 541 0.17 31.89 -25.45
CA GLU A 541 0.69 32.71 -26.54
C GLU A 541 2.17 32.42 -26.82
N GLU A 542 2.96 32.08 -25.80
CA GLU A 542 4.35 31.65 -25.99
C GLU A 542 4.44 30.29 -26.66
N MET A 543 3.56 29.34 -26.30
CA MET A 543 3.47 28.05 -26.98
C MET A 543 3.03 28.23 -28.43
N ALA A 544 1.97 29.00 -28.70
CA ALA A 544 1.52 29.26 -30.07
C ALA A 544 2.60 29.98 -30.89
N LYS A 545 3.36 30.91 -30.28
CA LYS A 545 4.52 31.53 -30.92
C LYS A 545 5.63 30.52 -31.18
N ASN A 546 5.97 29.66 -30.23
CA ASN A 546 7.01 28.65 -30.39
C ASN A 546 6.63 27.57 -31.42
N GLU A 547 5.37 27.16 -31.49
CA GLU A 547 4.85 26.25 -32.52
C GLU A 547 4.80 26.92 -33.91
N SER A 548 4.41 28.20 -33.98
CA SER A 548 4.45 28.97 -35.24
C SER A 548 5.89 29.21 -35.73
N MET A 549 6.84 29.40 -34.81
CA MET A 549 8.26 29.51 -35.12
C MET A 549 8.82 28.17 -35.57
N ALA A 550 8.45 27.06 -34.92
CA ALA A 550 8.86 25.72 -35.34
C ALA A 550 8.32 25.35 -36.74
N HIS A 551 7.10 25.76 -37.09
CA HIS A 551 6.57 25.59 -38.44
C HIS A 551 7.27 26.46 -39.50
N ASN A 552 7.65 27.68 -39.15
CA ASN A 552 8.39 28.59 -40.04
C ASN A 552 9.87 28.22 -40.22
N PHE A 553 10.43 27.36 -39.36
CA PHE A 553 11.78 26.81 -39.53
C PHE A 553 11.83 25.54 -40.42
N ILE A 554 10.67 24.98 -40.77
CA ILE A 554 10.54 23.76 -41.59
C ILE A 554 9.99 24.07 -43.00
N SER A 555 9.55 25.31 -43.27
CA SER A 555 9.26 25.84 -44.61
C SER A 555 10.44 26.60 -45.17
#